data_AF-A0A0T7H5H0-F1
#
_entry.id   AF-A0A0T7H5H0-F1
#
_cell.length_a   1.000
_cell.length_b   1.000
_cell.length_c   1.000
_cell.angle_alpha   90.00
_cell.angle_beta   90.00
_cell.angle_gamma   90.00
#
_symmetry.space_group_name_H-M   'P 1'
#
loop_
_entity.id
_entity.type
_entity.pdbx_description
1 polymer ?
#
loop_
_entity_poly.entity_id
_entity_poly.type
_entity_poly.pdbx_seq_one_letter_code
_entity_poly.pdbx_strand_id
1 'polypeptide(L)' 'MATSALISILITFLVIVLVLYLVARLPIDGRAKQIAQIIIIIIGIISLLKYLAVF' A
#
# COMPACT_ATOMS: atom_id res chain seq x y z
N MET A 1 19.34 12.10 9.91
CA MET A 1 18.19 12.46 9.04
C MET A 1 17.91 11.40 7.97
N ALA A 2 18.92 10.83 7.30
CA ALA A 2 18.72 9.76 6.31
C ALA A 2 18.20 8.43 6.90
N THR A 3 18.65 8.05 8.10
CA THR A 3 18.23 6.82 8.78
C THR A 3 16.75 6.80 9.13
N SER A 4 16.19 7.94 9.55
CA SER A 4 14.76 8.09 9.83
C SER A 4 13.89 8.00 8.55
N ALA A 5 14.40 8.46 7.41
CA ALA A 5 13.71 8.33 6.13
C ALA A 5 13.67 6.85 5.66
N LEU A 6 14.77 6.12 5.80
CA LEU A 6 14.84 4.69 5.49
C LEU A 6 13.89 3.86 6.38
N ILE A 7 13.84 4.17 7.67
CA ILE A 7 12.91 3.52 8.62
C ILE A 7 11.46 3.80 8.22
N SER A 8 11.14 5.05 7.85
CA SER A 8 9.79 5.39 7.40
C SER A 8 9.39 4.61 6.14
N ILE A 9 10.28 4.51 5.15
CA ILE A 9 10.01 3.75 3.91
C ILE A 9 9.79 2.27 4.22
N LEU A 10 10.62 1.69 5.09
CA LEU A 10 10.50 0.29 5.50
C LEU A 10 9.17 0.01 6.21
N ILE A 11 8.75 0.91 7.11
CA ILE A 11 7.46 0.82 7.81
C ILE A 11 6.30 0.95 6.83
N THR A 12 6.33 1.93 5.92
CA THR A 12 5.29 2.10 4.89
C THR A 12 5.16 0.86 4.01
N PHE A 13 6.29 0.29 3.58
CA PHE A 13 6.31 -0.93 2.80
C PHE A 13 5.71 -2.11 3.58
N LEU A 14 6.10 -2.28 4.85
CA LEU A 14 5.56 -3.31 5.72
C LEU A 14 4.05 -3.19 5.89
N VAL A 15 3.54 -1.98 6.13
CA VAL A 15 2.10 -1.71 6.31
C VAL A 15 1.32 -2.06 5.04
N ILE A 16 1.82 -1.65 3.86
CA ILE A 16 1.17 -1.96 2.57
C ILE A 16 1.08 -3.47 2.34
N VAL A 17 2.18 -4.19 2.57
CA VAL A 17 2.21 -5.66 2.43
C VAL A 17 1.25 -6.33 3.43
N LEU A 18 1.18 -5.84 4.67
CA LEU A 18 0.28 -6.37 5.69
C LEU A 18 -1.19 -6.22 5.28
N VAL A 19 -1.57 -5.04 4.78
CA VAL A 19 -2.93 -4.75 4.30
C VAL A 19 -3.28 -5.62 3.09
N LEU A 20 -2.38 -5.73 2.12
CA LEU A 20 -2.55 -6.60 0.95
C LEU A 20 -2.72 -8.07 1.36
N TYR A 21 -1.92 -8.54 2.31
CA TYR A 21 -1.98 -9.91 2.81
C TYR A 21 -3.29 -10.20 3.54
N LEU A 22 -3.76 -9.28 4.39
CA LEU A 22 -5.06 -9.39 5.06
C LEU A 22 -6.20 -9.44 4.05
N VAL A 23 -6.20 -8.54 3.06
CA VAL A 23 -7.21 -8.53 1.99
C VAL A 23 -7.17 -9.80 1.13
N ALA A 24 -5.98 -10.37 0.90
CA ALA A 24 -5.84 -11.62 0.16
C ALA A 24 -6.34 -12.86 0.94
N ARG A 25 -6.21 -12.84 2.27
CA ARG A 25 -6.63 -13.91 3.20
C ARG A 25 -8.09 -13.82 3.60
N LEU A 26 -8.71 -12.65 3.51
CA LEU A 26 -10.13 -12.52 3.79
C LEU A 26 -10.94 -13.35 2.77
N PRO A 27 -11.89 -14.19 3.23
CA PRO A 27 -12.78 -14.95 2.36
C PRO A 27 -13.89 -14.03 1.81
N ILE A 28 -13.51 -13.07 0.97
CA ILE A 28 -14.41 -12.11 0.32
C ILE A 28 -14.74 -12.61 -1.08
N ASP A 29 -15.96 -12.31 -1.54
CA ASP A 29 -16.40 -12.55 -2.91
C ASP A 29 -15.39 -12.04 -3.94
N GLY A 30 -15.23 -12.77 -5.06
CA GLY A 30 -14.24 -12.44 -6.10
C GLY A 30 -14.38 -11.03 -6.65
N ARG A 31 -15.61 -10.50 -6.71
CA ARG A 31 -15.90 -9.11 -7.11
C ARG A 31 -15.43 -8.10 -6.05
N ALA A 32 -15.67 -8.37 -4.78
CA ALA A 32 -15.23 -7.51 -3.69
C ALA A 32 -13.69 -7.50 -3.56
N LYS A 33 -13.04 -8.65 -3.79
CA LYS A 33 -11.57 -8.74 -3.87
C LYS A 33 -10.99 -7.91 -5.01
N GLN A 34 -11.62 -7.91 -6.19
CA GLN A 34 -11.23 -7.04 -7.30
C GLN A 34 -11.33 -5.55 -6.93
N ILE A 35 -12.44 -5.13 -6.33
CA ILE A 35 -12.63 -3.74 -5.90
C ILE A 35 -11.56 -3.35 -4.87
N ALA A 36 -11.31 -4.21 -3.88
CA ALA A 36 -10.28 -3.97 -2.87
C ALA A 36 -8.87 -3.88 -3.48
N GLN A 37 -8.52 -4.77 -4.42
CA GLN A 37 -7.23 -4.71 -5.13
C GLN A 37 -7.08 -3.41 -5.93
N ILE A 38 -8.12 -2.98 -6.64
CA ILE A 38 -8.11 -1.73 -7.40
C ILE A 38 -7.86 -0.54 -6.47
N ILE A 39 -8.57 -0.48 -5.34
CA ILE A 39 -8.39 0.60 -4.33
C ILE A 39 -6.96 0.61 -3.80
N ILE A 40 -6.39 -0.55 -3.46
CA ILE A 40 -5.03 -0.63 -2.91
C ILE A 40 -3.99 -0.22 -3.96
N ILE A 41 -4.17 -0.62 -5.22
CA ILE A 41 -3.29 -0.20 -6.32
C ILE A 41 -3.32 1.33 -6.48
N ILE A 42 -4.51 1.93 -6.47
CA ILE A 42 -4.67 3.39 -6.57
C ILE A 42 -3.96 4.09 -5.40
N ILE A 43 -4.16 3.61 -4.16
CA ILE A 43 -3.48 4.16 -2.97
C ILE A 43 -1.96 4.01 -3.08
N GLY A 44 -1.47 2.87 -3.55
CA GLY A 44 -0.05 2.62 -3.79
C GLY A 44 0.53 3.61 -4.79
N ILE A 45 -0.15 3.85 -5.91
CA ILE A 45 0.26 4.84 -6.92
C ILE A 45 0.27 6.25 -6.32
N ILE A 46 -0.79 6.66 -5.62
CA ILE A 46 -0.86 7.98 -4.98
C ILE A 46 0.27 8.17 -3.97
N SER A 47 0.57 7.14 -3.18
CA SER A 47 1.69 7.18 -2.23
C SER A 47 3.03 7.34 -2.94
N LEU A 48 3.25 6.62 -4.04
CA LEU A 48 4.48 6.73 -4.84
C LEU A 48 4.63 8.10 -5.50
N LEU A 49 3.54 8.67 -6.02
CA LEU A 49 3.53 10.03 -6.59
C LEU A 49 3.93 11.08 -5.56
N LYS A 50 3.54 10.88 -4.29
CA LYS A 50 3.93 11.76 -3.19
C LYS A 50 5.44 11.73 -2.89
N TYR A 51 6.10 10.57 -3.09
CA TYR A 51 7.55 10.45 -2.96
C TYR A 51 8.32 11.02 -4.16
N LEU A 52 7.68 11.09 -5.34
CA LEU A 52 8.26 11.64 -6.57
C LEU A 52 8.25 13.19 -6.61
N ALA A 53 7.99 13.85 -5.48
CA ALA A 53 8.04 15.31 -5.33
C ALA A 53 7.05 16.09 -6.22
N VAL A 54 5.94 15.48 -6.64
CA VAL A 54 4.86 16.17 -7.36
C VAL A 54 3.94 16.96 -6.39
N PHE A 55 4.20 16.93 -5.08
CA PHE A 55 3.48 17.73 -4.07
C PHE A 55 4.41 18.28 -3.00
#